data_AF-D9ZHL7-F1
#
_entry.id   AF-D9ZHL7-F1
#
_cell.length_a   1.000
_cell.length_b   1.000
_cell.length_c   1.000
_cell.angle_alpha   90.00
_cell.angle_beta   90.00
_cell.angle_gamma   90.00
#
_symmetry.space_group_name_H-M   'P 1'
#
loop_
_entity.id
_entity.type
_entity.pdbx_description
1 polymer ?
#
loop_
_entity_poly.entity_id
_entity_poly.type
_entity_poly.pdbx_seq_one_letter_code
_entity_poly.pdbx_strand_id
1 'polypeptide(L)'
;WFEGITVSALVVGEVCESPSHWRAKQTLSSWMEEHGVPGISGIDTRALTKKIRENGALLGRIVYEKPENLQSLTFADPNQRNLVAECSVKKPQVFNVEGTPRICAIDCGLKLNQIKCFVKRGARVDLVPWNYALNEAEFDGLFLSNGPGDPVVCKETVTQIQKVLKNGKKPIFGICLGHQLLASAVGCRTY
;
A
#
# COMPACT_ATOMS: atom_id res chain seq x y z
N TRP A 1 5.05 1.37 -7.04
CA TRP A 1 4.12 2.09 -6.15
C TRP A 1 4.28 3.61 -6.19
N PHE A 2 5.48 4.13 -6.44
CA PHE A 2 5.67 5.57 -6.68
C PHE A 2 5.14 6.05 -8.04
N GLU A 3 4.99 5.13 -8.99
CA GLU A 3 4.55 5.39 -10.35
C GLU A 3 3.49 4.38 -10.77
N GLY A 4 2.58 4.83 -11.63
CA GLY A 4 1.55 4.01 -12.27
C GLY A 4 0.33 3.64 -11.42
N ILE A 5 -0.48 2.76 -11.98
CA ILE A 5 -1.69 2.21 -11.38
C ILE A 5 -1.34 0.97 -10.57
N THR A 6 -1.92 0.82 -9.38
CA THR A 6 -1.59 -0.26 -8.44
C THR A 6 -2.72 -1.26 -8.24
N VAL A 7 -3.94 -0.93 -8.70
CA VAL A 7 -5.06 -1.87 -8.70
C VAL A 7 -4.86 -2.89 -9.81
N SER A 8 -5.24 -4.15 -9.57
CA SER A 8 -5.18 -5.21 -10.59
C SER A 8 -6.23 -5.03 -11.69
N ALA A 9 -7.34 -4.36 -11.37
CA ALA A 9 -8.40 -4.03 -12.31
C ALA A 9 -9.29 -2.91 -11.75
N LEU A 10 -10.08 -2.27 -12.62
CA LEU A 10 -11.09 -1.28 -12.23
C LEU A 10 -12.50 -1.70 -12.67
N VAL A 11 -13.48 -1.58 -11.77
CA VAL A 11 -14.90 -1.83 -12.07
C VAL A 11 -15.68 -0.54 -11.81
N VAL A 12 -16.41 -0.05 -12.81
CA VAL A 12 -17.19 1.18 -12.71
C VAL A 12 -18.61 1.01 -13.25
N GLY A 13 -19.51 1.89 -12.82
CA GLY A 13 -20.86 1.99 -13.40
C GLY A 13 -20.83 2.62 -14.78
N GLU A 14 -20.13 3.75 -14.91
CA GLU A 14 -20.04 4.53 -16.14
C GLU A 14 -18.62 5.08 -16.29
N VAL A 15 -18.12 5.14 -17.54
CA VAL A 15 -16.84 5.77 -17.89
C VAL A 15 -17.12 7.11 -18.55
N CYS A 16 -16.37 8.13 -18.15
CA CYS A 16 -16.37 9.43 -18.83
C CYS A 16 -15.39 9.39 -20.00
N GLU A 17 -15.92 9.34 -21.22
CA GLU A 17 -15.13 9.33 -22.46
C GLU A 17 -14.55 10.70 -22.84
N SER A 18 -15.10 11.79 -22.30
CA SER A 18 -14.69 13.16 -22.62
C SER A 18 -14.44 14.00 -21.36
N PRO A 19 -13.38 13.70 -20.60
CA PRO A 19 -13.08 14.42 -19.37
C PRO A 19 -12.69 15.88 -19.66
N SER A 20 -13.30 16.82 -18.94
CA SER A 20 -13.02 18.25 -19.07
C SER A 20 -12.44 18.80 -17.76
N HIS A 21 -11.12 18.92 -17.72
CA HIS A 21 -10.40 19.48 -16.59
C HIS A 21 -9.07 20.09 -17.05
N TRP A 22 -8.69 21.26 -16.56
CA TRP A 22 -7.48 21.99 -17.00
C TRP A 22 -6.15 21.24 -16.80
N ARG A 23 -6.14 20.20 -15.96
CA ARG A 23 -5.00 19.28 -15.73
C ARG A 23 -5.11 17.95 -16.46
N ALA A 24 -6.18 17.71 -17.21
CA ALA A 24 -6.36 16.46 -17.93
C ALA A 24 -5.25 16.33 -18.99
N LYS A 25 -4.62 15.15 -19.04
CA LYS A 25 -3.59 14.82 -20.03
C LYS A 25 -4.04 13.75 -21.01
N GLN A 26 -4.86 12.82 -20.55
CA GLN A 26 -5.43 11.71 -21.32
C GLN A 26 -6.68 11.19 -20.60
N THR A 27 -7.42 10.30 -21.26
CA THR A 27 -8.59 9.63 -20.66
C THR A 27 -8.15 8.56 -19.65
N LEU A 28 -9.06 8.16 -18.76
CA LEU A 28 -8.81 7.06 -17.83
C LEU A 28 -8.53 5.75 -18.58
N SER A 29 -9.30 5.46 -19.63
CA SER A 29 -9.17 4.26 -20.45
C SER A 29 -7.78 4.16 -21.09
N SER A 30 -7.31 5.24 -21.74
CA SER A 30 -5.97 5.26 -22.35
C SER A 30 -4.86 5.11 -21.30
N TRP A 31 -4.99 5.75 -20.14
CA TRP A 31 -4.02 5.59 -19.05
C TRP A 31 -3.96 4.15 -18.50
N MET A 32 -5.12 3.49 -18.38
CA MET A 32 -5.18 2.10 -17.94
C MET A 32 -4.58 1.14 -18.97
N GLU A 33 -4.85 1.36 -20.26
CA GLU A 33 -4.29 0.58 -21.37
C GLU A 33 -2.76 0.66 -21.41
N GLU A 34 -2.19 1.87 -21.27
CA GLU A 34 -0.74 2.09 -21.20
C GLU A 34 -0.07 1.32 -20.05
N HIS A 35 -0.79 1.11 -18.95
CA HIS A 35 -0.27 0.39 -17.77
C HIS A 35 -0.67 -1.09 -17.75
N GLY A 36 -1.33 -1.59 -18.80
CA GLY A 36 -1.80 -2.97 -18.88
C GLY A 36 -2.83 -3.33 -17.80
N VAL A 37 -3.62 -2.36 -17.32
CA VAL A 37 -4.62 -2.59 -16.26
C VAL A 37 -6.01 -2.75 -16.88
N PRO A 38 -6.66 -3.91 -16.71
CA PRO A 38 -8.00 -4.14 -17.24
C PRO A 38 -9.07 -3.31 -16.51
N GLY A 39 -10.10 -2.92 -17.25
CA GLY A 39 -11.26 -2.21 -16.73
C GLY A 39 -12.57 -2.77 -17.30
N ILE A 40 -13.66 -2.64 -16.55
CA ILE A 40 -15.02 -2.96 -17.01
C ILE A 40 -16.00 -1.88 -16.56
N SER A 41 -16.87 -1.46 -17.47
CA SER A 41 -17.91 -0.45 -17.25
C SER A 41 -19.31 -1.04 -17.47
N GLY A 42 -20.37 -0.30 -17.16
CA GLY A 42 -21.75 -0.76 -17.29
C GLY A 42 -22.19 -1.75 -16.19
N ILE A 43 -21.43 -1.83 -15.10
CA ILE A 43 -21.71 -2.73 -13.98
C ILE A 43 -22.53 -2.02 -12.92
N ASP A 44 -23.57 -2.66 -12.39
CA ASP A 44 -24.24 -2.19 -11.17
C ASP A 44 -23.30 -2.33 -9.97
N THR A 45 -22.47 -1.30 -9.76
CA THR A 45 -21.51 -1.23 -8.67
C THR A 45 -22.21 -1.16 -7.30
N ARG A 46 -23.48 -0.74 -7.24
CA ARG A 46 -24.27 -0.76 -6.00
C ARG A 46 -24.64 -2.20 -5.63
N ALA A 47 -25.13 -2.99 -6.58
CA ALA A 47 -25.38 -4.41 -6.36
C ALA A 47 -24.10 -5.16 -5.97
N LEU A 48 -22.98 -4.89 -6.66
CA LEU A 48 -21.68 -5.47 -6.32
C LEU A 48 -21.24 -5.09 -4.90
N THR A 49 -21.36 -3.82 -4.52
CA THR A 49 -21.02 -3.32 -3.18
C THR A 49 -21.87 -4.00 -2.10
N LYS A 50 -23.18 -4.17 -2.32
CA LYS A 50 -24.05 -4.91 -1.38
C LYS A 50 -23.57 -6.35 -1.19
N LYS A 51 -23.24 -7.03 -2.28
CA LYS A 51 -22.76 -8.42 -2.25
C LYS A 51 -21.45 -8.55 -1.46
N ILE A 52 -20.49 -7.66 -1.66
CA ILE A 52 -19.24 -7.64 -0.88
C ILE A 52 -19.53 -7.34 0.60
N ARG A 53 -20.39 -6.36 0.90
CA ARG A 53 -20.72 -6.00 2.28
C ARG A 53 -21.37 -7.16 3.05
N GLU A 54 -22.23 -7.93 2.39
CA GLU A 54 -22.97 -9.04 3.00
C GLU A 54 -22.13 -10.31 3.18
N ASN A 55 -21.08 -10.50 2.38
CA ASN A 55 -20.27 -11.73 2.36
C ASN A 55 -18.80 -11.52 2.81
N GLY A 56 -18.39 -10.28 3.08
CA GLY A 56 -16.99 -9.94 3.34
C GLY A 56 -16.17 -9.80 2.05
N ALA A 57 -14.84 -9.83 2.19
CA ALA A 57 -13.94 -9.73 1.04
C ALA A 57 -14.14 -10.94 0.12
N LEU A 58 -14.60 -10.69 -1.11
CA LEU A 58 -14.82 -11.72 -2.13
C LEU A 58 -13.67 -11.72 -3.14
N LEU A 59 -13.22 -12.91 -3.51
CA LEU A 59 -12.34 -13.06 -4.67
C LEU A 59 -13.16 -12.87 -5.96
N GLY A 60 -12.59 -12.14 -6.90
CA GLY A 60 -13.23 -11.81 -8.17
C GLY A 60 -12.23 -11.87 -9.32
N ARG A 61 -12.76 -12.05 -10.54
CA ARG A 61 -11.97 -12.07 -11.78
C ARG A 61 -12.77 -11.42 -12.90
N ILE A 62 -12.10 -10.59 -13.70
CA ILE A 62 -12.62 -10.10 -14.97
C ILE A 62 -12.16 -11.07 -16.06
N VAL A 63 -13.09 -11.51 -16.89
CA VAL A 63 -12.84 -12.39 -18.03
C VAL A 63 -13.38 -11.71 -19.28
N TYR A 64 -12.64 -11.82 -20.39
CA TYR A 64 -13.02 -11.19 -21.66
C TYR A 64 -14.19 -11.93 -22.31
N GLU A 65 -14.13 -13.25 -22.29
CA GLU A 65 -15.19 -14.12 -22.82
C GLU A 65 -15.89 -14.87 -21.69
N LYS A 66 -17.14 -15.23 -21.94
CA LYS A 66 -17.91 -16.06 -21.03
C LYS A 66 -17.26 -17.46 -20.97
N PRO A 67 -16.78 -17.90 -19.79
CA PRO A 67 -16.17 -19.22 -19.67
C PRO A 67 -17.20 -20.32 -19.92
N GLU A 68 -16.86 -21.34 -20.70
CA GLU A 68 -17.71 -22.53 -20.87
C GLU A 68 -17.86 -23.30 -19.57
N ASN A 69 -16.78 -23.39 -18.78
CA ASN A 69 -16.77 -24.02 -17.47
C ASN A 69 -16.26 -23.03 -16.41
N LEU A 70 -17.15 -22.58 -15.53
CA LEU A 70 -16.78 -21.68 -14.43
C LEU A 70 -15.90 -22.37 -13.38
N GLN A 71 -15.99 -23.70 -13.24
CA GLN A 71 -15.26 -24.46 -12.23
C GLN A 71 -13.78 -24.63 -12.56
N SER A 72 -13.39 -24.43 -13.82
CA SER A 72 -11.96 -24.44 -14.22
C SER A 72 -11.26 -23.13 -13.86
N LEU A 73 -12.00 -22.07 -13.51
CA LEU A 73 -11.41 -20.81 -13.10
C LEU A 73 -10.87 -20.93 -11.68
N THR A 74 -9.55 -20.75 -11.55
CA THR A 74 -8.91 -20.61 -10.25
C THR A 74 -8.96 -19.16 -9.78
N PHE A 75 -9.25 -18.99 -8.49
CA PHE A 75 -9.12 -17.72 -7.79
C PHE A 75 -7.83 -17.75 -6.98
N ALA A 76 -6.97 -16.77 -7.21
CA ALA A 76 -5.77 -16.58 -6.40
C ALA A 76 -6.07 -15.54 -5.32
N ASP A 77 -5.90 -15.90 -4.06
CA ASP A 77 -6.02 -14.95 -2.95
C ASP A 77 -4.71 -14.13 -2.85
N PRO A 78 -4.75 -12.81 -3.14
CA PRO A 78 -3.57 -11.98 -3.06
C PRO A 78 -3.02 -11.85 -1.63
N ASN A 79 -3.84 -12.06 -0.59
CA ASN A 79 -3.43 -11.92 0.80
C ASN A 79 -2.51 -13.04 1.29
N GLN A 80 -2.39 -14.14 0.53
CA GLN A 80 -1.43 -15.21 0.82
C GLN A 80 0.01 -14.84 0.45
N ARG A 81 0.19 -13.80 -0.39
CA ARG A 81 1.51 -13.32 -0.82
C ARG A 81 1.99 -12.21 0.11
N ASN A 82 3.31 -12.02 0.16
CA ASN A 82 3.89 -10.87 0.84
C ASN A 82 3.79 -9.61 -0.05
N LEU A 83 2.59 -9.01 -0.07
CA LEU A 83 2.31 -7.81 -0.86
C LEU A 83 3.19 -6.62 -0.43
N VAL A 84 3.61 -6.59 0.83
CA VAL A 84 4.54 -5.59 1.36
C VAL A 84 5.92 -5.68 0.68
N ALA A 85 6.44 -6.90 0.52
CA ALA A 85 7.70 -7.12 -0.18
C ALA A 85 7.61 -6.75 -1.67
N GLU A 86 6.46 -6.95 -2.29
CA GLU A 86 6.21 -6.56 -3.68
C GLU A 86 6.20 -5.03 -3.84
N CYS A 87 5.69 -4.30 -2.84
CA CYS A 87 5.50 -2.86 -2.94
C CYS A 87 6.65 -1.98 -2.42
N SER A 88 7.40 -2.49 -1.45
CA SER A 88 8.50 -1.77 -0.81
C SER A 88 9.61 -1.39 -1.80
N VAL A 89 10.25 -0.24 -1.55
CA VAL A 89 11.52 0.12 -2.17
C VAL A 89 12.55 -0.99 -1.97
N LYS A 90 13.43 -1.14 -2.95
CA LYS A 90 14.50 -2.16 -2.94
C LYS A 90 15.82 -1.65 -2.36
N LYS A 91 16.01 -0.32 -2.36
CA LYS A 91 17.19 0.35 -1.83
C LYS A 91 16.76 1.57 -1.02
N PRO A 92 17.48 1.94 0.04
CA PRO A 92 17.20 3.16 0.79
C PRO A 92 17.22 4.41 -0.10
N GLN A 93 16.36 5.37 0.21
CA GLN A 93 16.27 6.67 -0.44
C GLN A 93 16.16 7.76 0.62
N VAL A 94 16.82 8.90 0.38
CA VAL A 94 16.82 10.03 1.32
C VAL A 94 16.09 11.20 0.69
N PHE A 95 15.17 11.79 1.44
CA PHE A 95 14.45 13.00 1.08
C PHE A 95 14.78 14.10 2.07
N ASN A 96 15.00 15.32 1.57
CA ASN A 96 15.37 16.49 2.37
C ASN A 96 16.62 16.24 3.22
N VAL A 97 17.78 16.06 2.56
CA VAL A 97 19.05 15.59 3.17
C VAL A 97 19.51 16.43 4.37
N GLU A 98 19.32 17.75 4.30
CA GLU A 98 19.69 18.70 5.35
C GLU A 98 18.57 18.93 6.39
N GLY A 99 17.47 18.19 6.27
CA GLY A 99 16.30 18.32 7.13
C GLY A 99 16.52 17.79 8.54
N THR A 100 15.69 18.29 9.46
CA THR A 100 15.64 17.85 10.86
C THR A 100 14.20 17.92 11.39
N PRO A 101 13.74 16.96 12.21
CA PRO A 101 14.46 15.76 12.68
C PRO A 101 14.69 14.72 11.57
N ARG A 102 15.59 13.76 11.81
CA ARG A 102 15.85 12.62 10.91
C ARG A 102 14.87 11.49 11.21
N ILE A 103 14.00 11.19 10.26
CA ILE A 103 12.96 10.15 10.36
C ILE A 103 13.36 8.96 9.52
N CYS A 104 13.50 7.79 10.13
CA CYS A 104 13.59 6.53 9.40
C CYS A 104 12.17 6.07 9.05
N ALA A 105 11.84 5.95 7.77
CA ALA A 105 10.53 5.53 7.28
C ALA A 105 10.63 4.13 6.67
N ILE A 106 10.00 3.13 7.30
CA ILE A 106 9.89 1.79 6.73
C ILE A 106 8.82 1.81 5.64
N ASP A 107 9.20 1.47 4.41
CA ASP A 107 8.29 1.39 3.29
C ASP A 107 7.55 0.05 3.26
N CYS A 108 6.31 0.08 3.72
CA CYS A 108 5.40 -1.05 3.60
C CYS A 108 4.44 -0.93 2.41
N GLY A 109 4.68 -0.01 1.45
CA GLY A 109 3.72 0.38 0.40
C GLY A 109 3.26 1.83 0.56
N LEU A 110 4.21 2.69 0.92
CA LEU A 110 4.01 4.08 1.31
C LEU A 110 3.29 4.90 0.22
N LYS A 111 2.31 5.69 0.64
CA LYS A 111 1.74 6.76 -0.17
C LYS A 111 2.66 7.98 -0.15
N LEU A 112 3.09 8.46 -1.32
CA LEU A 112 4.05 9.56 -1.48
C LEU A 112 3.70 10.83 -0.67
N ASN A 113 2.41 11.09 -0.42
CA ASN A 113 2.00 12.24 0.36
C ASN A 113 2.49 12.21 1.82
N GLN A 114 2.76 11.03 2.39
CA GLN A 114 3.34 10.89 3.74
C GLN A 114 4.74 11.52 3.80
N ILE A 115 5.61 11.21 2.82
CA ILE A 115 6.93 11.84 2.69
C ILE A 115 6.79 13.34 2.47
N LYS A 116 5.89 13.77 1.57
CA LYS A 116 5.65 15.20 1.32
C LYS A 116 5.25 15.95 2.60
N CYS A 117 4.42 15.34 3.45
CA CYS A 117 4.01 15.94 4.72
C CYS A 117 5.16 16.09 5.71
N PHE A 118 6.08 15.13 5.81
CA PHE A 118 7.26 15.21 6.66
C PHE A 118 8.26 16.26 6.15
N VAL A 119 8.60 16.20 4.86
CA VAL A 119 9.52 17.15 4.22
C VAL A 119 9.00 18.58 4.35
N LYS A 120 7.69 18.81 4.15
CA LYS A 120 7.07 20.14 4.35
C LYS A 120 7.21 20.67 5.79
N ARG A 121 7.40 19.80 6.77
CA ARG A 121 7.63 20.16 8.18
C ARG A 121 9.12 20.30 8.53
N GLY A 122 10.00 20.23 7.52
CA GLY A 122 11.45 20.37 7.69
C GLY A 122 12.19 19.07 7.98
N ALA A 123 11.49 17.95 8.16
CA ALA A 123 12.13 16.67 8.51
C ALA A 123 12.92 16.09 7.34
N ARG A 124 14.06 15.46 7.65
CA ARG A 124 14.75 14.52 6.74
C ARG A 124 14.04 13.18 6.81
N VAL A 125 13.79 12.55 5.67
CA VAL A 125 13.15 11.23 5.62
C VAL A 125 14.05 10.25 4.92
N ASP A 126 14.53 9.26 5.66
CA ASP A 126 15.28 8.11 5.14
C ASP A 126 14.28 6.96 4.93
N LEU A 127 13.81 6.80 3.69
CA LEU A 127 12.92 5.73 3.29
C LEU A 127 13.72 4.45 3.10
N VAL A 128 13.36 3.39 3.82
CA VAL A 128 14.07 2.11 3.81
C VAL A 128 13.15 0.94 3.46
N PRO A 129 13.68 -0.18 2.93
CA PRO A 129 12.88 -1.37 2.65
C PRO A 129 12.13 -1.91 3.88
N TRP A 130 11.01 -2.61 3.65
CA TRP A 130 10.20 -3.23 4.71
C TRP A 130 10.98 -4.15 5.68
N ASN A 131 12.03 -4.82 5.18
CA ASN A 131 12.88 -5.75 5.93
C ASN A 131 14.24 -5.13 6.36
N TYR A 132 14.33 -3.80 6.37
CA TYR A 132 15.57 -3.12 6.70
C TYR A 132 15.99 -3.34 8.16
N ALA A 133 17.28 -3.57 8.40
CA ALA A 133 17.84 -3.67 9.74
C ALA A 133 17.97 -2.27 10.35
N LEU A 134 17.17 -1.98 11.38
CA LEU A 134 17.15 -0.65 12.00
C LEU A 134 18.38 -0.41 12.86
N ASN A 135 18.94 0.80 12.76
CA ASN A 135 19.97 1.31 13.66
C ASN A 135 19.46 2.58 14.36
N GLU A 136 19.12 2.48 15.65
CA GLU A 136 18.55 3.59 16.42
C GLU A 136 19.49 4.79 16.62
N ALA A 137 20.79 4.61 16.40
CA ALA A 137 21.75 5.72 16.42
C ALA A 137 21.61 6.64 15.20
N GLU A 138 20.95 6.18 14.13
CA GLU A 138 20.89 6.89 12.86
C GLU A 138 19.60 7.70 12.65
N PHE A 139 18.63 7.67 13.57
CA PHE A 139 17.40 8.44 13.41
C PHE A 139 16.87 8.99 14.73
N ASP A 140 16.09 10.06 14.64
CA ASP A 140 15.43 10.70 15.77
C ASP A 140 14.02 10.13 16.01
N GLY A 141 13.37 9.62 14.95
CA GLY A 141 12.07 8.96 15.05
C GLY A 141 11.88 7.88 13.99
N LEU A 142 11.00 6.92 14.29
CA LEU A 142 10.65 5.82 13.41
C LEU A 142 9.23 6.03 12.85
N PHE A 143 9.09 5.95 11.55
CA PHE A 143 7.81 6.00 10.85
C PHE A 143 7.50 4.67 10.16
N LEU A 144 6.28 4.18 10.35
CA LEU A 144 5.76 2.96 9.73
C LEU A 144 4.65 3.33 8.75
N SER A 145 4.89 3.13 7.45
CA SER A 145 3.97 3.57 6.42
C SER A 145 2.69 2.73 6.36
N ASN A 146 1.75 3.18 5.53
CA ASN A 146 0.66 2.31 5.08
C ASN A 146 1.19 1.18 4.18
N GLY A 147 0.33 0.20 3.89
CA GLY A 147 0.66 -0.90 2.99
C GLY A 147 -0.53 -1.79 2.67
N PRO A 148 -0.40 -2.65 1.64
CA PRO A 148 -1.36 -3.70 1.35
C PRO A 148 -1.11 -4.95 2.21
N GLY A 149 -2.09 -5.85 2.24
CA GLY A 149 -1.96 -7.18 2.85
C GLY A 149 -2.08 -7.18 4.37
N ASP A 150 -1.64 -8.30 4.96
CA ASP A 150 -1.80 -8.61 6.38
C ASP A 150 -0.47 -8.42 7.15
N PRO A 151 -0.44 -7.74 8.30
CA PRO A 151 0.76 -7.60 9.13
C PRO A 151 1.38 -8.94 9.58
N VAL A 152 0.61 -10.05 9.61
CA VAL A 152 1.08 -11.38 10.01
C VAL A 152 2.22 -11.88 9.12
N VAL A 153 2.27 -11.47 7.85
CA VAL A 153 3.35 -11.85 6.92
C VAL A 153 4.64 -11.04 7.11
N CYS A 154 4.61 -9.95 7.89
CA CYS A 154 5.73 -9.02 8.07
C CYS A 154 6.53 -9.27 9.37
N LYS A 155 6.82 -10.53 9.70
CA LYS A 155 7.48 -10.91 10.97
C LYS A 155 8.85 -10.23 11.17
N GLU A 156 9.62 -10.08 10.11
CA GLU A 156 10.93 -9.41 10.14
C GLU A 156 10.80 -7.94 10.58
N THR A 157 9.86 -7.21 9.97
CA THR A 157 9.56 -5.81 10.32
C THR A 157 9.11 -5.70 11.77
N VAL A 158 8.19 -6.57 12.21
CA VAL A 158 7.71 -6.60 13.60
C VAL A 158 8.88 -6.80 14.58
N THR A 159 9.82 -7.69 14.25
CA THR A 159 11.00 -7.95 15.08
C THR A 159 11.89 -6.71 15.21
N GLN A 160 12.06 -5.94 14.14
CA GLN A 160 12.81 -4.67 14.19
C GLN A 160 12.09 -3.62 15.03
N ILE A 161 10.76 -3.49 14.88
CA ILE A 161 9.95 -2.57 15.69
C ILE A 161 10.04 -2.91 17.18
N GLN A 162 9.99 -4.20 17.54
CA GLN A 162 10.13 -4.67 18.92
C GLN A 162 11.46 -4.26 19.56
N LYS A 163 12.56 -4.28 18.80
CA LYS A 163 13.87 -3.82 19.29
C LYS A 163 13.84 -2.34 19.66
N VAL A 164 13.28 -1.50 18.78
CA VAL A 164 13.17 -0.05 19.02
C VAL A 164 12.24 0.26 20.19
N LEU A 165 11.11 -0.44 20.28
CA LEU A 165 10.18 -0.32 21.41
C LEU A 165 10.83 -0.67 22.75
N LYS A 166 11.63 -1.75 22.79
CA LYS A 166 12.29 -2.21 24.01
C LYS A 166 13.27 -1.16 24.56
N ASN A 167 13.93 -0.42 23.68
CA ASN A 167 14.84 0.66 24.07
C ASN A 167 14.08 1.91 24.56
N GLY A 168 12.89 2.18 24.02
CA GLY A 168 11.94 3.17 24.55
C GLY A 168 12.37 4.64 24.41
N LYS A 169 13.44 4.93 23.66
CA LYS A 169 14.03 6.28 23.54
C LYS A 169 13.51 7.10 22.35
N LYS A 170 13.00 6.43 21.31
CA LYS A 170 12.65 7.05 20.04
C LYS A 170 11.13 7.07 19.86
N PRO A 171 10.52 8.20 19.44
CA PRO A 171 9.12 8.23 19.06
C PRO A 171 8.87 7.33 17.84
N ILE A 172 7.75 6.60 17.86
CA ILE A 172 7.30 5.74 16.77
C ILE A 172 5.91 6.19 16.32
N PHE A 173 5.72 6.36 15.01
CA PHE A 173 4.44 6.73 14.44
C PHE A 173 4.07 5.78 13.29
N GLY A 174 2.92 5.10 13.40
CA GLY A 174 2.44 4.16 12.39
C GLY A 174 1.10 4.55 11.79
N ILE A 175 0.94 4.38 10.47
CA ILE A 175 -0.31 4.68 9.74
C ILE A 175 -0.83 3.41 9.06
N CYS A 176 -2.13 3.11 9.24
CA CYS A 176 -2.80 1.97 8.58
C CYS A 176 -2.06 0.66 8.91
N LEU A 177 -1.43 -0.01 7.94
CA LEU A 177 -0.60 -1.19 8.19
C LEU A 177 0.49 -0.92 9.23
N GLY A 178 1.11 0.26 9.23
CA GLY A 178 2.09 0.64 10.25
C GLY A 178 1.54 0.65 11.67
N HIS A 179 0.26 1.01 11.86
CA HIS A 179 -0.40 0.91 13.16
C HIS A 179 -0.61 -0.56 13.56
N GLN A 180 -1.03 -1.40 12.62
CA GLN A 180 -1.21 -2.83 12.86
C GLN A 180 0.12 -3.53 13.20
N LEU A 181 1.21 -3.20 12.49
CA LEU A 181 2.55 -3.71 12.80
C LEU A 181 3.01 -3.30 14.19
N LEU A 182 2.73 -2.07 14.61
CA LEU A 182 3.02 -1.59 15.96
C LEU A 182 2.21 -2.35 17.02
N ALA A 183 0.92 -2.58 16.78
CA ALA A 183 0.06 -3.37 17.66
C ALA A 183 0.56 -4.82 17.79
N SER A 184 0.93 -5.45 16.67
CA SER A 184 1.53 -6.80 16.67
C SER A 184 2.86 -6.84 17.40
N ALA A 185 3.68 -5.79 17.30
CA ALA A 185 4.95 -5.71 18.02
C ALA A 185 4.78 -5.70 19.55
N VAL A 186 3.70 -5.12 20.07
CA VAL A 186 3.36 -5.14 21.51
C VAL A 186 2.52 -6.35 21.93
N GLY A 187 2.28 -7.31 21.04
CA GLY A 187 1.59 -8.57 21.35
C GLY A 187 0.08 -8.58 21.10
N CYS A 188 -0.50 -7.54 20.49
CA CYS A 188 -1.89 -7.56 20.06
C CYS A 188 -2.09 -8.47 18.83
N ARG A 189 -3.34 -8.86 18.57
CA ARG A 189 -3.73 -9.62 17.37
C ARG A 189 -4.58 -8.76 16.45
N THR A 190 -4.43 -8.97 15.15
CA THR A 190 -5.24 -8.35 14.10
C THR A 190 -6.30 -9.33 13.59
N TYR A 191 -7.42 -8.81 13.08
CA TYR A 191 -8.56 -9.58 12.57
C TYR A 191 -9.10 -8.94 11.28
#